data_AF-E4KP73-F1
#
_entry.id   AF-E4KP73-F1
#
_cell.length_a   1.000
_cell.length_b   1.000
_cell.length_c   1.000
_cell.angle_alpha   90.00
_cell.angle_beta   90.00
_cell.angle_gamma   90.00
#
_symmetry.space_group_name_H-M   'P 1'
#
loop_
_entity.id
_entity.type
_entity.pdbx_description
1 polymer ?
#
loop_
_entity_poly.entity_id
_entity_poly.type
_entity_poly.pdbx_seq_one_letter_code
_entity_poly.pdbx_strand_id
1 'polypeptide(L)' 'MANDKIALRDSILFPALKTIFKLLIFLLLVCLVFIIGIFVGYILLGGGSIWEVFNQDTWFHIFNFIK' A
#
# COMPACT_ATOMS: atom_id res chain seq x y z
N MET A 1 -30.41 0.95 -31.72
CA MET A 1 -30.84 0.33 -30.44
C MET A 1 -29.76 -0.54 -29.79
N ALA A 2 -29.12 -1.49 -30.49
CA ALA A 2 -28.03 -2.29 -29.90
C ALA A 2 -26.70 -1.52 -29.76
N ASN A 3 -26.36 -0.68 -30.76
CA ASN A 3 -25.12 0.11 -30.79
C ASN A 3 -25.05 1.16 -29.65
N ASP A 4 -26.23 1.69 -29.32
CA ASP A 4 -26.45 2.76 -28.35
C ASP A 4 -26.12 2.25 -26.92
N LYS A 5 -26.45 0.99 -26.60
CA LYS A 5 -26.11 0.37 -25.31
C LYS A 5 -24.61 0.10 -25.15
N ILE A 6 -23.93 -0.25 -26.25
CA ILE A 6 -22.48 -0.52 -26.26
C ILE A 6 -21.73 0.79 -26.00
N ALA A 7 -22.10 1.87 -26.71
CA ALA A 7 -21.54 3.20 -26.53
C ALA A 7 -21.74 3.74 -25.09
N LEU A 8 -22.93 3.56 -24.52
CA LEU A 8 -23.22 3.96 -23.15
C LEU A 8 -22.42 3.14 -22.12
N ARG A 9 -22.27 1.83 -22.33
CA ARG A 9 -21.45 0.96 -21.47
C ARG A 9 -19.99 1.41 -21.46
N ASP A 10 -19.38 1.58 -22.64
CA ASP A 10 -17.97 1.95 -22.75
C ASP A 10 -17.70 3.35 -22.19
N SER A 11 -18.66 4.27 -22.32
CA SER A 11 -18.61 5.60 -21.71
C SER A 11 -18.56 5.59 -20.18
N ILE A 12 -19.06 4.54 -19.51
CA ILE A 12 -19.11 4.44 -18.04
C ILE A 12 -18.01 3.51 -17.50
N LEU A 13 -17.70 2.42 -18.22
CA LEU A 13 -16.69 1.44 -17.81
C LEU A 13 -15.27 2.00 -17.86
N PHE A 14 -14.92 2.78 -18.88
CA PHE A 14 -13.58 3.37 -19.00
C PHE A 14 -13.24 4.30 -17.81
N PRO A 15 -14.10 5.26 -17.43
CA PRO A 15 -13.87 6.10 -16.26
C PRO A 15 -13.83 5.32 -14.93
N ALA A 16 -14.69 4.31 -14.79
CA ALA A 16 -14.74 3.48 -13.59
C ALA A 16 -13.44 2.68 -13.41
N LEU A 17 -12.96 2.02 -14.46
CA LEU A 17 -11.70 1.28 -14.45
C LEU A 17 -10.51 2.20 -14.14
N LYS A 18 -10.47 3.38 -14.75
CA LYS A 18 -9.42 4.38 -14.49
C LYS A 18 -9.41 4.84 -13.03
N THR A 19 -10.59 5.01 -12.43
CA THR A 19 -10.72 5.42 -11.02
C THR A 19 -10.24 4.33 -10.07
N ILE A 20 -10.65 3.07 -10.32
CA ILE A 20 -10.21 1.91 -9.52
C ILE A 20 -8.69 1.74 -9.62
N PHE A 21 -8.12 1.88 -10.82
CA PHE A 21 -6.68 1.79 -11.02
C PHE A 21 -5.92 2.90 -10.27
N LYS A 22 -6.44 4.14 -10.30
CA LYS A 22 -5.85 5.25 -9.54
C LYS A 22 -5.92 5.00 -8.03
N LEU A 23 -7.02 4.44 -7.53
CA LEU A 23 -7.16 4.05 -6.13
C LEU A 23 -6.16 2.97 -5.74
N LEU A 24 -5.97 1.96 -6.60
CA LEU A 24 -5.01 0.89 -6.37
C LEU A 24 -3.56 1.41 -6.31
N ILE A 25 -3.18 2.32 -7.21
CA ILE A 25 -1.87 2.99 -7.17
C ILE A 25 -1.73 3.82 -5.89
N PHE A 26 -2.76 4.56 -5.51
CA PHE A 26 -2.73 5.35 -4.28
C PHE A 26 -2.51 4.46 -3.05
N LEU A 27 -3.23 3.35 -2.94
CA LEU A 27 -3.05 2.39 -1.86
C LEU A 27 -1.63 1.78 -1.87
N LEU A 28 -1.10 1.45 -3.05
CA LEU A 28 0.27 0.98 -3.20
C LEU A 28 1.30 2.00 -2.69
N LEU A 29 1.12 3.28 -3.02
CA LEU A 29 1.98 4.37 -2.53
C LEU A 29 1.90 4.51 -1.02
N VAL A 30 0.71 4.42 -0.43
CA VAL A 30 0.53 4.45 1.04
C VAL A 30 1.28 3.29 1.70
N CYS A 31 1.14 2.08 1.17
CA CYS A 31 1.90 0.90 1.65
C CYS A 31 3.40 1.11 1.54
N LEU A 32 3.87 1.70 0.43
CA LEU A 32 5.29 1.96 0.20
C LEU A 32 5.85 2.98 1.20
N VAL A 33 5.13 4.08 1.45
CA VAL A 33 5.49 5.07 2.47
C VAL A 33 5.49 4.44 3.86
N PHE A 34 4.52 3.58 4.17
CA PHE A 34 4.46 2.90 5.46
C PHE A 34 5.67 1.98 5.68
N ILE A 35 6.02 1.18 4.67
CA ILE A 35 7.20 0.30 4.69
C ILE A 35 8.49 1.12 4.88
N ILE A 36 8.65 2.20 4.11
CA ILE A 36 9.79 3.12 4.26
C ILE A 36 9.81 3.70 5.69
N GLY A 37 8.67 4.09 6.23
CA GLY A 37 8.54 4.61 7.59
C GLY A 37 9.02 3.62 8.65
N ILE A 38 8.69 2.33 8.51
CA ILE A 38 9.18 1.28 9.42
C ILE A 38 10.70 1.15 9.31
N PHE A 39 11.26 1.09 8.10
CA PHE A 39 12.71 1.02 7.92
C PHE A 39 13.42 2.23 8.52
N VAL A 40 12.92 3.44 8.24
CA VAL A 40 13.44 4.69 8.79
C VAL A 40 13.39 4.67 10.32
N GLY A 41 12.25 4.30 10.91
CA GLY A 41 12.11 4.21 12.37
C GLY A 41 13.05 3.17 12.98
N TYR A 42 13.13 1.99 12.39
CA TYR A 42 13.93 0.89 12.93
C TYR A 42 15.44 1.13 12.82
N ILE A 43 15.90 1.65 11.68
CA ILE A 43 17.32 1.89 11.43
C ILE A 43 17.78 3.17 12.12
N LEU A 44 17.08 4.30 11.93
CA LEU A 44 17.53 5.60 12.43
C LEU A 44 17.28 5.78 13.93
N LEU A 45 16.16 5.26 14.47
CA LEU A 45 15.83 5.39 15.89
C LEU A 45 16.24 4.15 16.69
N GLY A 46 16.11 2.96 16.11
CA GLY A 46 16.42 1.69 16.77
C GLY A 46 17.87 1.23 16.63
N GLY A 47 18.64 1.77 15.67
CA GLY A 47 20.03 1.37 15.42
C GLY A 47 20.20 -0.06 14.89
N GLY A 48 19.10 -0.72 14.50
CA GLY A 48 19.10 -2.09 13.99
C GLY A 48 19.37 -2.17 12.49
N SER A 49 19.57 -3.39 11.99
CA SER A 49 19.76 -3.65 10.57
C SER A 49 18.44 -3.57 9.80
N ILE A 50 18.48 -3.10 8.55
CA ILE A 50 17.30 -3.02 7.64
C ILE A 50 16.57 -4.37 7.57
N TRP A 51 17.32 -5.47 7.55
CA TRP A 51 16.80 -6.82 7.37
C TRP A 51 16.01 -7.34 8.56
N GLU A 52 16.23 -6.80 9.76
CA GLU A 52 15.55 -7.23 10.98
C GLU A 52 14.06 -6.85 10.98
N VAL A 53 13.64 -5.88 10.16
CA VAL A 53 12.21 -5.57 9.96
C VAL A 53 11.43 -6.78 9.42
N PHE A 54 12.10 -7.71 8.73
CA PHE A 54 11.50 -8.96 8.25
C PHE A 54 11.60 -10.11 9.27
N ASN A 55 12.27 -9.92 10.40
CA ASN A 55 12.39 -10.93 11.44
C ASN A 55 11.18 -10.85 12.38
N GLN A 56 10.52 -11.99 12.60
CA GLN A 56 9.40 -12.09 13.54
C GLN A 56 9.81 -11.74 14.98
N ASP A 57 11.02 -12.10 15.40
CA ASP A 57 11.52 -11.82 16.76
C ASP A 57 11.58 -10.31 17.03
N THR A 58 11.96 -9.52 16.02
CA THR A 58 11.98 -8.06 16.09
C THR A 58 10.61 -7.47 16.42
N TRP A 59 9.55 -7.98 15.78
CA TRP A 59 8.18 -7.55 16.08
C TRP A 59 7.73 -7.97 17.47
N PHE A 60 8.12 -9.16 17.93
CA PHE A 60 7.86 -9.59 19.31
C PHE A 60 8.51 -8.64 20.33
N HIS A 61 9.76 -8.24 20.09
CA HIS A 61 10.45 -7.24 20.92
C HIS A 61 9.74 -5.87 20.89
N ILE A 62 9.33 -5.37 19.73
CA ILE A 62 8.59 -4.10 19.58
C ILE A 62 7.26 -4.15 20.33
N PHE A 63 6.46 -5.21 20.15
CA PHE A 63 5.17 -5.33 20.83
C PHE A 63 5.31 -5.51 22.34
N ASN A 64 6.36 -6.20 22.80
CA ASN A 64 6.65 -6.29 24.23
C ASN A 64 7.11 -4.96 24.82
N PHE A 65 7.77 -4.09 24.05
CA PHE A 65 8.15 -2.75 24.51
C PHE A 65 6.93 -1.82 24.64
N ILE A 66 5.94 -1.95 23.76
CA ILE A 66 4.71 -1.13 23.79
C ILE A 66 3.75 -1.57 24.90
N LYS A 67 3.78 -2.86 25.26
CA LYS A 67 2.97 -3.44 26.33
C LYS A 67 3.44 -2.95 27.71
#